data_AF-A0A4R8G240-F1
#
_entry.id   AF-A0A4R8G240-F1
#
_cell.length_a   1.000
_cell.length_b   1.000
_cell.length_c   1.000
_cell.angle_alpha   90.00
_cell.angle_beta   90.00
_cell.angle_gamma   90.00
#
_symmetry.space_group_name_H-M   'P 1'
#
loop_
_entity.id
_entity.type
_entity.pdbx_description
1 polymer ?
#
loop_
_entity_poly.entity_id
_entity_poly.type
_entity_poly.pdbx_seq_one_letter_code
_entity_poly.pdbx_strand_id
1 'polypeptide(L)'
;MLRLSMSAEEAKIALSEATSFMVELPYIEQGLSIATRREAYEAAIGWKLEIFSNLAREAVRLAGVQPTLVYVTGGTAKSPIIRKALLDILLALKDEDSWLSPSRFLLHCPLLLGITRRD
;
A
#
# COMPACT_ATOMS: atom_id res chain seq x y z
N MET A 1 1.77 -26.91 4.86
CA MET A 1 1.77 -25.44 5.01
C MET A 1 1.22 -24.69 3.79
N LEU A 2 1.51 -25.11 2.55
CA LEU A 2 1.05 -24.42 1.32
C LEU A 2 -0.47 -24.19 1.21
N ARG A 3 -1.30 -25.18 1.56
CA ARG A 3 -2.77 -25.06 1.44
C ARG A 3 -3.36 -23.93 2.28
N LEU A 4 -2.88 -23.78 3.52
CA LEU A 4 -3.34 -22.69 4.39
C LEU A 4 -2.97 -21.31 3.84
N SER A 5 -1.75 -21.18 3.30
CA SER A 5 -1.32 -19.93 2.65
C SER A 5 -2.17 -19.61 1.41
N MET A 6 -2.55 -20.62 0.63
CA MET A 6 -3.44 -20.43 -0.52
C MET A 6 -4.84 -20.00 -0.09
N SER A 7 -5.43 -20.65 0.93
CA SER A 7 -6.73 -20.26 1.48
C SER A 7 -6.71 -18.84 2.05
N ALA A 8 -5.61 -18.43 2.70
CA ALA A 8 -5.45 -17.06 3.17
C ALA A 8 -5.35 -16.05 2.02
N GLU A 9 -4.64 -16.40 0.94
CA GLU A 9 -4.57 -15.56 -0.27
C GLU A 9 -5.92 -15.45 -0.97
N GLU A 10 -6.66 -16.55 -1.08
CA GLU A 10 -8.01 -16.58 -1.63
C GLU A 10 -8.96 -15.69 -0.82
N ALA A 11 -8.93 -15.80 0.52
CA ALA A 11 -9.71 -14.94 1.40
C ALA A 11 -9.36 -13.46 1.20
N LYS A 12 -8.07 -13.14 1.08
CA LYS A 12 -7.60 -11.77 0.80
C LYS A 12 -8.15 -11.24 -0.54
N ILE A 13 -8.10 -12.06 -1.59
CA ILE A 13 -8.63 -11.70 -2.90
C ILE A 13 -10.15 -11.49 -2.81
N ALA A 14 -10.89 -12.43 -2.20
CA ALA A 14 -12.34 -12.32 -2.03
C ALA A 14 -12.75 -11.07 -1.25
N LEU A 15 -12.01 -10.71 -0.18
CA LEU A 15 -12.26 -9.50 0.61
C LEU A 15 -11.96 -8.19 -0.13
N SER A 16 -11.35 -8.26 -1.31
CA SER A 16 -11.20 -7.10 -2.20
C SER A 16 -12.52 -6.72 -2.88
N GLU A 17 -13.45 -7.67 -3.04
CA GLU A 17 -14.75 -7.46 -3.67
C GLU A 17 -15.91 -7.53 -2.67
N ALA A 18 -15.77 -8.31 -1.60
CA ALA A 18 -16.78 -8.51 -0.56
C ALA A 18 -16.31 -8.05 0.83
N THR A 19 -17.25 -7.76 1.74
CA THR A 19 -16.95 -7.39 3.14
C THR A 19 -16.70 -8.59 4.04
N SER A 20 -17.15 -9.77 3.63
CA SER A 20 -16.98 -11.03 4.37
C SER A 20 -16.75 -12.21 3.43
N PHE A 21 -16.02 -13.20 3.90
CA PHE A 21 -15.76 -14.45 3.18
C PHE A 21 -15.65 -15.61 4.18
N MET A 22 -16.20 -16.77 3.83
CA MET A 22 -16.10 -17.99 4.63
C MET A 22 -14.99 -18.86 4.06
N VAL A 23 -13.93 -19.07 4.83
CA VAL A 23 -12.78 -19.88 4.41
C VAL A 23 -13.02 -21.31 4.87
N GLU A 24 -13.21 -22.22 3.92
CA GLU A 24 -13.33 -23.65 4.20
C GLU A 24 -11.95 -24.30 4.31
N LEU A 25 -11.73 -25.05 5.39
CA LEU A 25 -10.44 -25.69 5.71
C LEU A 25 -10.57 -27.22 5.90
N PRO A 26 -11.24 -27.96 4.99
CA PRO A 26 -11.50 -29.40 5.16
C PRO A 26 -10.24 -30.26 5.19
N TYR A 27 -9.11 -29.71 4.75
CA TYR A 27 -7.79 -30.36 4.78
C TYR A 27 -7.08 -30.24 6.13
N ILE A 28 -7.61 -29.46 7.07
CA ILE A 28 -7.17 -29.42 8.47
C ILE A 28 -8.07 -30.33 9.29
N GLU A 29 -9.38 -30.09 9.22
CA GLU A 29 -10.42 -30.88 9.89
C GLU A 29 -11.71 -30.79 9.08
N GLN A 30 -12.45 -31.89 8.95
CA GLN A 30 -13.71 -31.88 8.22
C GLN A 30 -14.71 -30.92 8.89
N GLY A 31 -15.28 -30.02 8.10
CA GLY A 31 -16.25 -29.03 8.59
C GLY A 31 -15.63 -27.81 9.27
N LEU A 32 -14.30 -27.71 9.36
CA LEU A 32 -13.65 -26.51 9.86
C LEU A 32 -13.78 -25.37 8.84
N SER A 33 -14.37 -24.27 9.27
CA SER A 33 -14.45 -23.04 8.50
C SER A 33 -14.19 -21.81 9.37
N ILE A 34 -13.71 -20.74 8.75
CA ILE A 34 -13.42 -19.47 9.42
C ILE A 34 -14.16 -18.35 8.70
N ALA A 35 -15.09 -17.71 9.40
CA ALA A 35 -15.70 -16.48 8.95
C ALA A 35 -14.68 -15.33 9.06
N THR A 36 -14.31 -14.76 7.92
CA THR A 36 -13.34 -13.67 7.84
C THR A 36 -14.04 -12.41 7.32
N ARG A 37 -13.71 -11.26 7.91
CA ARG A 37 -14.26 -9.97 7.51
C ARG A 37 -13.16 -9.01 7.09
N ARG A 38 -13.52 -8.06 6.22
CA ARG A 38 -12.60 -7.02 5.74
C ARG A 38 -12.01 -6.21 6.89
N GLU A 39 -12.80 -5.91 7.91
CA GLU A 39 -12.33 -5.15 9.07
C GLU A 39 -11.28 -5.93 9.89
N ALA A 40 -11.48 -7.25 10.04
CA ALA A 40 -10.51 -8.11 10.70
C ALA A 40 -9.21 -8.24 9.88
N TYR A 41 -9.33 -8.31 8.56
CA TYR A 41 -8.18 -8.30 7.66
C TYR A 41 -7.42 -6.97 7.73
N GLU A 42 -8.12 -5.84 7.72
CA GLU A 42 -7.53 -4.50 7.87
C GLU A 42 -6.75 -4.38 9.18
N ALA A 43 -7.33 -4.82 10.29
CA ALA A 43 -6.65 -4.86 11.58
C ALA A 43 -5.39 -5.75 11.55
N ALA A 44 -5.47 -6.92 10.92
CA ALA A 44 -4.35 -7.86 10.83
C ALA A 44 -3.16 -7.32 10.01
N ILE A 45 -3.41 -6.43 9.05
CA ILE A 45 -2.36 -5.85 8.20
C ILE A 45 -1.95 -4.42 8.60
N GLY A 46 -2.52 -3.85 9.65
CA GLY A 46 -2.28 -2.45 10.05
C GLY A 46 -0.80 -2.07 10.12
N TRP A 47 0.02 -2.90 10.77
CA TRP A 47 1.47 -2.67 10.86
C TRP A 47 2.18 -2.66 9.49
N LYS A 48 1.69 -3.42 8.50
CA LYS A 48 2.23 -3.38 7.13
C LYS A 48 1.85 -2.09 6.42
N LEU A 49 0.66 -1.54 6.70
CA LEU A 49 0.24 -0.25 6.17
C LEU A 49 1.13 0.88 6.68
N GLU A 50 1.58 0.82 7.94
CA GLU A 50 2.55 1.77 8.48
C GLU A 50 3.89 1.72 7.74
N ILE A 51 4.37 0.52 7.39
CA ILE A 51 5.57 0.35 6.56
C ILE A 51 5.38 1.02 5.19
N PHE A 52 4.21 0.84 4.55
CA PHE A 52 3.91 1.53 3.29
C PHE A 52 3.90 3.05 3.44
N SER A 53 3.35 3.57 4.55
CA SER A 53 3.39 5.00 4.87
C SER A 53 4.82 5.52 4.94
N ASN A 54 5.67 4.87 5.72
CA ASN A 54 7.06 5.30 5.89
C ASN A 54 7.83 5.28 4.57
N LEU A 55 7.65 4.24 3.74
CA LEU A 55 8.29 4.13 2.43
C LEU A 55 7.81 5.21 1.46
N ALA A 56 6.50 5.51 1.45
CA ALA A 56 5.95 6.55 0.59
C ALA A 56 6.46 7.94 1.00
N ARG A 57 6.48 8.25 2.31
CA ARG A 57 7.03 9.50 2.85
C ARG A 57 8.50 9.65 2.49
N GLU A 58 9.28 8.59 2.66
CA GLU A 58 10.70 8.60 2.33
C GLU A 58 10.94 8.81 0.83
N ALA A 59 10.16 8.16 -0.04
CA ALA A 59 10.26 8.34 -1.48
C ALA A 59 9.95 9.79 -1.90
N VAL A 60 8.93 10.41 -1.32
CA VAL A 60 8.60 11.82 -1.58
C VAL A 60 9.72 12.74 -1.06
N ARG A 61 10.23 12.47 0.15
CA ARG A 61 11.35 13.22 0.73
C ARG A 61 12.60 13.15 -0.14
N LEU A 62 12.94 11.97 -0.66
CA LEU A 62 14.09 11.74 -1.54
C LEU A 62 13.90 12.39 -2.91
N ALA A 63 12.68 12.38 -3.45
CA ALA A 63 12.35 13.06 -4.70
C ALA A 63 12.38 14.59 -4.57
N GLY A 64 12.15 15.11 -3.35
CA GLY A 64 12.13 16.55 -3.06
C GLY A 64 10.93 17.28 -3.66
N VAL A 65 9.99 16.57 -4.26
CA VAL A 65 8.82 17.13 -4.96
C VAL A 65 7.57 16.35 -4.60
N GLN A 66 6.45 17.05 -4.53
CA GLN A 66 5.15 16.44 -4.27
C GLN A 66 4.62 15.72 -5.52
N PRO A 67 4.21 14.44 -5.42
CA PRO A 67 3.68 13.70 -6.55
C PRO A 67 2.27 14.20 -6.92
N THR A 68 2.06 14.49 -8.20
CA THR A 68 0.73 14.81 -8.75
C THR A 68 -0.04 13.58 -9.21
N LEU A 69 0.67 12.46 -9.41
CA LEU A 69 0.12 11.19 -9.89
C LEU A 69 0.89 10.02 -9.28
N VAL A 70 0.15 9.02 -8.81
CA VAL A 70 0.71 7.78 -8.26
C VAL A 70 0.14 6.59 -9.03
N TYR A 71 1.03 5.80 -9.63
CA TYR A 71 0.69 4.53 -10.24
C TYR A 71 0.92 3.40 -9.25
N VAL A 72 -0.13 2.65 -8.94
CA VAL A 72 -0.03 1.46 -8.07
C VAL A 72 -0.08 0.22 -8.96
N THR A 73 0.95 -0.61 -8.90
CA THR A 73 1.11 -1.82 -9.71
C THR A 73 1.03 -3.09 -8.86
N GLY A 74 0.80 -4.24 -9.50
CA GLY A 74 0.69 -5.55 -8.84
C GLY A 74 -0.71 -5.88 -8.30
N GLY A 75 -0.95 -7.17 -8.01
CA GLY A 75 -2.27 -7.68 -7.60
C GLY A 75 -2.77 -7.10 -6.26
N THR A 76 -1.85 -6.83 -5.33
CA THR A 76 -2.15 -6.23 -4.02
C THR A 76 -2.81 -4.85 -4.14
N ALA A 77 -2.59 -4.13 -5.23
CA ALA A 77 -3.20 -2.82 -5.51
C ALA A 77 -4.73 -2.87 -5.70
N LYS A 78 -5.29 -4.06 -5.95
CA LYS A 78 -6.74 -4.27 -6.03
C LYS A 78 -7.42 -4.21 -4.67
N SER A 79 -6.66 -4.37 -3.58
CA SER A 79 -7.22 -4.31 -2.23
C SER A 79 -7.74 -2.90 -1.92
N PRO A 80 -9.03 -2.74 -1.53
CA PRO A 80 -9.60 -1.45 -1.17
C PRO A 80 -8.93 -0.86 0.08
N ILE A 81 -8.50 -1.69 1.02
CA ILE A 81 -7.78 -1.25 2.23
C ILE A 81 -6.43 -0.63 1.86
N ILE A 82 -5.65 -1.32 1.02
CA ILE A 82 -4.34 -0.82 0.58
C ILE A 82 -4.49 0.49 -0.20
N ARG A 83 -5.47 0.56 -1.11
CA ARG A 83 -5.74 1.76 -1.91
C ARG A 83 -6.12 2.95 -1.02
N LYS A 84 -7.00 2.73 -0.05
CA LYS A 84 -7.42 3.76 0.90
C LYS A 84 -6.23 4.26 1.72
N ALA A 85 -5.45 3.35 2.31
CA ALA A 85 -4.27 3.70 3.10
C ALA A 85 -3.26 4.54 2.28
N LEU A 86 -2.97 4.13 1.04
CA LEU A 86 -2.07 4.89 0.16
C LEU A 86 -2.60 6.29 -0.16
N LEU A 87 -3.91 6.43 -0.39
CA LEU A 87 -4.53 7.73 -0.62
C LEU A 87 -4.43 8.62 0.63
N ASP A 88 -4.75 8.08 1.80
CA ASP A 88 -4.67 8.79 3.09
C ASP A 88 -3.25 9.28 3.36
N ILE A 89 -2.23 8.46 3.07
CA ILE A 89 -0.81 8.84 3.19
C ILE A 89 -0.48 10.02 2.27
N LEU A 90 -0.91 9.98 1.01
CA LEU A 90 -0.64 11.04 0.03
C LEU A 90 -1.36 12.35 0.37
N LEU A 91 -2.56 12.26 0.95
CA LEU A 91 -3.29 13.42 1.44
C LEU A 91 -2.60 14.03 2.66
N ALA A 92 -2.17 13.21 3.63
CA ALA A 92 -1.43 13.70 4.79
C ALA A 92 -0.10 14.39 4.41
N LEU A 93 0.56 13.91 3.36
CA LEU A 93 1.76 14.55 2.82
C LEU A 93 1.48 15.93 2.19
N LYS A 94 0.27 16.17 1.68
CA LYS A 94 -0.11 17.50 1.17
C LYS A 94 -0.30 18.52 2.28
N ASP A 95 -0.83 18.08 3.42
CA ASP A 95 -1.12 18.96 4.55
C ASP A 95 0.16 19.34 5.33
N GLU A 96 1.20 18.51 5.26
CA GLU A 96 2.50 18.77 5.90
C GLU A 96 3.38 19.79 5.16
N ASP A 97 3.02 20.22 3.94
CA ASP A 97 3.88 21.03 3.04
C ASP A 97 3.94 22.55 3.35
N SER A 98 4.06 22.94 4.63
CA SER A 98 4.61 24.26 5.00
C SER A 98 6.14 24.37 4.80
N TRP A 99 6.81 23.32 4.30
CA TRP A 99 8.27 23.17 4.37
C TRP A 99 9.05 23.29 3.03
N LEU A 100 8.39 23.57 1.90
CA LEU A 100 9.09 23.86 0.65
C LEU A 100 9.52 25.34 0.57
N SER A 101 10.53 25.70 1.37
CA SER A 101 11.35 26.87 1.08
C SER A 101 12.19 26.59 -0.19
N PRO A 102 12.20 27.46 -1.21
CA PRO A 102 12.91 27.24 -2.48
C PRO A 102 14.43 26.99 -2.37
N SER A 103 15.04 27.25 -1.21
CA SER A 103 16.49 27.36 -1.04
C SER A 103 17.25 26.04 -0.76
N ARG A 104 16.64 24.86 -0.89
CA ARG A 104 17.35 23.56 -0.69
C ARG A 104 17.40 22.60 -1.87
N PHE A 105 16.86 22.98 -3.04
CA PHE A 105 16.67 22.07 -4.17
C PHE A 105 17.94 21.62 -4.91
N LEU A 106 19.11 22.18 -4.61
CA LEU A 106 20.30 22.02 -5.47
C LEU A 106 21.40 21.07 -4.96
N LEU A 107 21.24 20.36 -3.83
CA LEU A 107 22.41 19.71 -3.21
C LEU A 107 22.40 18.18 -3.08
N HIS A 108 21.36 17.44 -3.44
CA HIS A 108 21.31 16.01 -3.02
C HIS A 108 20.83 14.95 -4.02
N CYS A 109 20.84 15.19 -5.33
CA CYS A 109 20.59 14.11 -6.30
C CYS A 109 21.66 14.05 -7.41
N PRO A 110 22.71 13.23 -7.27
CA PRO A 110 23.74 13.06 -8.31
C PRO A 110 23.30 12.18 -9.50
N LEU A 111 22.07 11.65 -9.49
CA LEU A 111 21.64 10.58 -10.41
C LEU A 111 20.68 11.02 -11.54
N LEU A 112 20.44 12.33 -11.71
CA LEU A 112 19.55 12.87 -12.75
C LEU A 112 20.26 13.84 -13.71
N LEU A 113 21.54 13.58 -14.02
CA LEU A 113 22.33 14.33 -15.01
C LEU A 113 22.15 13.82 -16.47
N GLY A 114 21.06 13.12 -16.77
CA GLY A 114 20.92 12.36 -18.02
C GLY A 114 19.69 12.66 -18.89
N ILE A 115 18.78 13.56 -18.52
CA ILE A 115 17.63 13.89 -19.37
C ILE A 115 17.46 15.41 -19.37
N THR A 116 18.34 16.09 -20.10
CA THR A 116 18.06 17.46 -20.52
C THR A 116 17.02 17.40 -21.63
N ARG A 117 15.91 18.08 -21.37
CA ARG A 117 14.86 18.43 -22.33
C ARG A 117 15.52 19.11 -23.53
N ARG A 118 15.49 18.49 -24.72
CA ARG A 118 15.69 19.23 -25.98
C ARG A 118 14.39 19.96 -26.28
N ASP A 119 14.54 21.23 -26.65
CA ASP A 119 13.50 22.08 -27.23
C ASP A 119 12.80 21.40 -28.42
#